data_AF-A0A5A9N5M2-F1
#
_entry.id   AF-A0A5A9N5M2-F1
#
_cell.length_a   1.000
_cell.length_b   1.000
_cell.length_c   1.000
_cell.angle_alpha   90.00
_cell.angle_beta   90.00
_cell.angle_gamma   90.00
#
_symmetry.space_group_name_H-M   'P 1'
#
loop_
_entity.id
_entity.type
_entity.pdbx_description
1 polymer ?
#
loop_
_entity_poly.entity_id
_entity_poly.type
_entity_poly.pdbx_seq_one_letter_code
_entity_poly.pdbx_strand_id
1 'polypeptide(L)'
;MAEISWKREQPKVLDEEMLHQAIEKQRPQGQAGEIAKKEGIQYEEVLHLQLEYKNILKIYHLSHFTSLTKLQLNNNVIEKIEKLENLTNLLWLDLSFNRIKVIEGLDTLVKLQDLSLFNNGISVIENLNALQNLNILSIGNNAIAQLDNREMAITKYQYAIEEIQQNERQEEQAMEAQRSNDQELKLHKKKMEGFCTQIFDAGLSQHTQRTAEVECFFDCYRKAVADNQQRAAQIVTDFESSRRQKVVEIKNITDDGLLEDHISTCREDLNQLSETLMSLELEIVEQLEVRMNDAIQSGDLENEHHEKQLEIALATLEKVAKNELEEEMPDDVLMLFVDKDTVTNAVSASHDSHLLKIDNREDELLTRIKSWSTGLLKTINNEELIRNRKRILEIRSYLSFGKNQLEDMQFSENQ
;
A
#
# COMPACT_ATOMS: atom_id res chain seq x y z
N MET A 1 -29.64 97.35 10.50
CA MET A 1 -29.36 96.36 9.44
C MET A 1 -27.87 96.39 9.18
N ALA A 2 -27.08 95.63 9.94
CA ALA A 2 -25.65 95.48 9.68
C ALA A 2 -25.49 94.34 8.67
N GLU A 3 -25.02 94.66 7.46
CA GLU A 3 -24.63 93.65 6.46
C GLU A 3 -23.44 92.86 6.99
N ILE A 4 -23.70 91.64 7.45
CA ILE A 4 -22.66 90.65 7.70
C ILE A 4 -22.19 90.17 6.33
N SER A 5 -21.10 90.77 5.84
CA SER A 5 -20.37 90.30 4.67
C SER A 5 -19.72 88.96 5.02
N TRP A 6 -20.35 87.85 4.65
CA TRP A 6 -19.74 86.53 4.67
C TRP A 6 -18.68 86.48 3.56
N LYS A 7 -17.46 86.93 3.85
CA LYS A 7 -16.30 86.57 3.02
C LYS A 7 -16.16 85.05 3.10
N ARG A 8 -16.58 84.34 2.06
CA ARG A 8 -16.24 82.92 1.88
C ARG A 8 -14.73 82.83 1.81
N GLU A 9 -14.09 82.29 2.84
CA GLU A 9 -12.65 82.00 2.80
C GLU A 9 -12.39 81.04 1.63
N GLN A 10 -11.41 81.38 0.80
CA GLN A 10 -11.04 80.52 -0.33
C GLN A 10 -10.43 79.22 0.21
N PRO A 11 -10.73 78.07 -0.41
CA PRO A 11 -10.08 76.81 -0.07
C PRO A 11 -8.56 76.92 -0.17
N LYS A 12 -7.85 76.36 0.80
CA LYS A 12 -6.39 76.47 0.90
C LYS A 12 -5.71 75.14 0.63
N VAL A 13 -4.48 75.19 0.13
CA VAL A 13 -3.57 74.04 0.15
C VAL A 13 -3.01 73.93 1.57
N LEU A 14 -2.89 72.71 2.09
CA LEU A 14 -2.22 72.49 3.37
C LEU A 14 -0.75 72.92 3.25
N ASP A 15 -0.38 74.02 3.91
CA ASP A 15 0.97 74.58 3.92
C ASP A 15 1.71 74.33 5.25
N GLU A 16 3.01 74.62 5.26
CA GLU A 16 3.86 74.44 6.44
C GLU A 16 3.44 75.33 7.62
N GLU A 17 2.86 76.50 7.37
CA GLU A 17 2.40 77.39 8.43
C GLU A 17 1.20 76.79 9.17
N MET A 18 0.25 76.21 8.43
CA MET A 18 -0.91 75.51 9.00
C MET A 18 -0.48 74.30 9.84
N LEU A 19 0.53 73.56 9.38
CA LEU A 19 1.12 72.43 10.11
C LEU A 19 1.79 72.90 11.39
N HIS A 20 2.63 73.94 11.31
CA HIS A 20 3.31 74.52 12.47
C HIS A 20 2.30 75.01 13.52
N GLN A 21 1.26 75.74 13.10
CA GLN A 21 0.20 76.22 13.99
C GLN A 21 -0.61 75.08 14.60
N ALA A 22 -0.87 74.00 13.86
CA ALA A 22 -1.59 72.83 14.38
C ALA A 22 -0.79 72.14 15.49
N ILE A 23 0.51 71.93 15.26
CA ILE A 23 1.42 71.33 16.25
C ILE A 23 1.56 72.23 17.47
N GLU A 24 1.72 73.54 17.28
CA GLU A 24 1.82 74.49 18.40
C GLU A 24 0.58 74.49 19.29
N LYS A 25 -0.62 74.37 18.70
CA LYS A 25 -1.87 74.27 19.46
C LYS A 25 -2.00 72.95 20.21
N GLN A 26 -1.33 71.90 19.75
CA GLN A 26 -1.33 70.56 20.35
C GLN A 26 -0.17 70.36 21.35
N ARG A 27 0.69 71.36 21.57
CA ARG A 27 1.80 71.26 22.53
C ARG A 27 1.30 71.11 23.98
N PRO A 28 2.02 70.34 24.82
CA PRO A 28 1.76 70.28 26.26
C PRO A 28 1.83 71.67 26.91
N GLN A 29 0.98 71.96 27.88
CA GLN A 29 1.01 73.22 28.64
C GLN A 29 2.04 73.15 29.79
N GLY A 30 2.50 74.31 30.28
CA GLY A 30 3.45 74.42 31.40
C GLY A 30 4.92 74.24 30.99
N GLN A 31 5.78 73.80 31.93
CA GLN A 31 7.24 73.68 31.71
C GLN A 31 7.60 72.78 30.52
N ALA A 32 6.85 71.70 30.28
CA ALA A 32 7.06 70.81 29.14
C ALA A 32 6.83 71.52 27.78
N GLY A 33 5.85 72.41 27.71
CA GLY A 33 5.59 73.24 26.52
C GLY A 33 6.65 74.30 26.28
N GLU A 34 7.20 74.89 27.34
CA GLU A 34 8.28 75.88 27.24
C GLU A 34 9.60 75.26 26.76
N ILE A 35 9.90 74.02 27.18
CA ILE A 35 11.06 73.25 26.70
C ILE A 35 10.88 72.89 25.23
N ALA A 36 9.72 72.33 24.85
CA ALA A 36 9.40 72.02 23.46
C ALA A 36 9.46 73.26 22.54
N LYS A 37 9.17 74.46 23.07
CA LYS A 37 9.30 75.71 22.31
C LYS A 37 10.76 76.12 22.05
N LYS A 38 11.69 75.77 22.93
CA LYS A 38 13.13 76.06 22.77
C LYS A 38 13.83 75.06 21.84
N GLU A 39 13.38 73.82 21.78
CA GLU A 39 14.00 72.74 21.00
C GLU A 39 13.54 72.69 19.53
N GLY A 40 12.52 73.48 19.16
CA GLY A 40 11.96 73.48 17.81
C GLY A 40 10.89 72.40 17.60
N ILE A 41 10.40 72.25 16.37
CA ILE A 41 9.46 71.18 16.01
C ILE A 41 10.24 70.10 15.26
N GLN A 42 10.29 68.89 15.82
CA GLN A 42 10.76 67.69 15.13
C GLN A 42 9.53 66.99 14.53
N TYR A 43 9.33 67.11 13.21
CA TYR A 43 8.12 66.60 12.54
C TYR A 43 8.05 65.07 12.57
N GLU A 44 9.21 64.40 12.61
CA GLU A 44 9.36 62.95 12.64
C GLU A 44 8.88 62.34 13.97
N GLU A 45 8.76 63.11 15.05
CA GLU A 45 8.32 62.63 16.37
C GLU A 45 6.82 62.85 16.61
N VAL A 46 6.13 63.57 15.70
CA VAL A 46 4.72 63.88 15.84
C VAL A 46 3.87 62.63 15.60
N LEU A 47 3.19 62.16 16.65
CA LEU A 47 2.33 60.96 16.59
C LEU A 47 0.88 61.24 16.22
N HIS A 48 0.40 62.46 16.48
CA HIS A 48 -0.99 62.88 16.32
C HIS A 48 -1.05 64.25 15.66
N LEU A 49 -1.89 64.41 14.65
CA LEU A 49 -2.07 65.68 13.95
C LEU A 49 -3.54 65.96 13.68
N GLN A 50 -4.04 67.06 14.24
CA GLN A 50 -5.43 67.52 14.06
C GLN A 50 -5.51 68.79 13.20
N LEU A 51 -6.23 68.68 12.09
CA LEU A 51 -6.36 69.68 11.02
C LEU A 51 -7.83 69.89 10.61
N GLU A 52 -8.75 69.77 11.57
CA GLU A 52 -10.18 69.99 11.36
C GLU A 52 -10.54 71.47 11.13
N TYR A 53 -11.57 71.72 10.32
CA TYR A 53 -12.11 73.05 10.03
C TYR A 53 -11.08 74.05 9.49
N LYS A 54 -10.17 73.58 8.62
CA LYS A 54 -9.11 74.39 8.04
C LYS A 54 -9.37 74.83 6.60
N ASN A 55 -10.51 74.44 6.03
CA ASN A 55 -10.88 74.71 4.64
C ASN A 55 -9.83 74.20 3.65
N ILE A 56 -9.22 73.03 3.94
CA ILE A 56 -8.18 72.41 3.11
C ILE A 56 -8.82 71.79 1.86
N LEU A 57 -8.28 72.10 0.69
CA LEU A 57 -8.65 71.51 -0.60
C LEU A 57 -7.70 70.39 -1.04
N LYS A 58 -6.40 70.56 -0.78
CA LYS A 58 -5.33 69.64 -1.20
C LYS A 58 -4.38 69.34 -0.05
N ILE A 59 -3.98 68.08 0.05
CA ILE A 59 -3.04 67.58 1.05
C ILE A 59 -1.61 67.72 0.52
N TYR A 60 -0.76 68.46 1.22
CA TYR A 60 0.65 68.66 0.91
C TYR A 60 1.47 68.74 2.20
N HIS A 61 2.81 68.65 2.08
CA HIS A 61 3.78 68.80 3.18
C HIS A 61 3.68 67.78 4.33
N LEU A 62 2.94 66.67 4.17
CA LEU A 62 2.85 65.60 5.18
C LEU A 62 3.98 64.55 5.12
N SER A 63 4.90 64.65 4.15
CA SER A 63 5.95 63.64 3.94
C SER A 63 6.92 63.47 5.10
N HIS A 64 7.09 64.49 5.95
CA HIS A 64 8.03 64.49 7.07
C HIS A 64 7.47 63.81 8.33
N PHE A 65 6.17 63.50 8.38
CA PHE A 65 5.49 62.94 9.56
C PHE A 65 5.54 61.41 9.58
N THR A 66 6.73 60.83 9.49
CA THR A 66 6.93 59.37 9.31
C THR A 66 6.47 58.52 10.50
N SER A 67 6.42 59.09 11.71
CA SER A 67 5.92 58.40 12.92
C SER A 67 4.43 58.65 13.21
N LEU A 68 3.70 59.33 12.32
CA LEU A 68 2.30 59.69 12.56
C LEU A 68 1.43 58.44 12.68
N THR A 69 0.66 58.37 13.76
CA THR A 69 -0.27 57.25 14.04
C THR A 69 -1.73 57.65 13.92
N LYS A 70 -2.06 58.93 14.14
CA LYS A 70 -3.42 59.46 13.98
C LYS A 70 -3.43 60.76 13.19
N LEU A 71 -4.25 60.81 12.15
CA LEU A 71 -4.44 61.99 11.31
C LEU A 71 -5.92 62.34 11.22
N GLN A 72 -6.25 63.55 11.67
CA GLN A 72 -7.60 64.08 11.65
C GLN A 72 -7.70 65.23 10.62
N LEU A 73 -8.45 65.00 9.55
CA LEU A 73 -8.66 65.91 8.42
C LEU A 73 -10.15 66.16 8.15
N ASN A 74 -11.02 65.86 9.13
CA ASN A 74 -12.45 66.00 8.98
C ASN A 74 -12.91 67.47 8.88
N ASN A 75 -14.08 67.70 8.29
CA ASN A 75 -14.64 69.04 8.08
C ASN A 75 -13.73 69.97 7.27
N ASN A 76 -13.21 69.47 6.16
CA ASN A 76 -12.47 70.24 5.16
C ASN A 76 -13.20 70.18 3.80
N VAL A 77 -12.54 70.58 2.72
CA VAL A 77 -13.09 70.53 1.36
C VAL A 77 -12.20 69.69 0.44
N ILE A 78 -11.55 68.66 1.01
CA ILE A 78 -10.62 67.79 0.30
C ILE A 78 -11.40 66.98 -0.75
N GLU A 79 -10.91 67.00 -1.99
CA GLU A 79 -11.53 66.27 -3.11
C GLU A 79 -10.80 64.97 -3.47
N LYS A 80 -9.50 64.89 -3.13
CA LYS A 80 -8.62 63.78 -3.46
C LYS A 80 -7.80 63.34 -2.26
N ILE A 81 -7.72 62.04 -2.03
CA ILE A 81 -6.78 61.44 -1.08
C ILE A 81 -5.45 61.27 -1.79
N GLU A 82 -4.47 62.09 -1.42
CA GLU A 82 -3.13 62.08 -2.04
C GLU A 82 -2.07 62.48 -1.00
N LYS A 83 -0.80 62.17 -1.29
CA LYS A 83 0.35 62.59 -0.47
C LYS A 83 0.36 62.02 0.95
N LEU A 84 -0.24 60.85 1.13
CA LEU A 84 -0.20 60.08 2.38
C LEU A 84 0.81 58.92 2.31
N GLU A 85 1.57 58.78 1.22
CA GLU A 85 2.33 57.55 0.94
C GLU A 85 3.43 57.23 1.98
N ASN A 86 3.92 58.28 2.66
CA ASN A 86 4.98 58.17 3.67
C ASN A 86 4.45 57.90 5.09
N LEU A 87 3.12 57.94 5.30
CA LEU A 87 2.50 57.78 6.62
C LEU A 87 2.26 56.30 6.97
N THR A 88 3.25 55.45 6.74
CA THR A 88 3.14 53.97 6.85
C THR A 88 2.82 53.45 8.27
N ASN A 89 2.96 54.30 9.28
CA ASN A 89 2.63 54.01 10.68
C ASN A 89 1.22 54.44 11.10
N LEU A 90 0.41 54.96 10.17
CA LEU A 90 -0.93 55.45 10.46
C LEU A 90 -1.86 54.31 10.86
N LEU A 91 -2.50 54.45 12.02
CA LEU A 91 -3.48 53.51 12.57
C LEU A 91 -4.91 54.06 12.46
N TRP A 92 -5.07 55.38 12.49
CA TRP A 92 -6.36 56.06 12.49
C TRP A 92 -6.37 57.25 11.53
N LEU A 93 -7.33 57.28 10.62
CA LEU A 93 -7.50 58.34 9.62
C LEU A 93 -8.96 58.78 9.54
N ASP A 94 -9.21 60.05 9.86
CA ASP A 94 -10.53 60.66 9.71
C ASP A 94 -10.55 61.73 8.61
N LEU A 95 -11.27 61.41 7.55
CA LEU A 95 -11.53 62.22 6.37
C LEU A 95 -13.04 62.53 6.23
N SER A 96 -13.82 62.40 7.30
CA SER A 96 -15.26 62.64 7.28
C SER A 96 -15.59 64.10 6.96
N PHE A 97 -16.75 64.37 6.36
CA PHE A 97 -17.19 65.72 5.99
C PHE A 97 -16.20 66.42 5.04
N ASN A 98 -15.84 65.74 3.95
CA ASN A 98 -15.02 66.27 2.85
C ASN A 98 -15.80 66.13 1.52
N ARG A 99 -15.12 66.27 0.37
CA ARG A 99 -15.70 66.19 -0.98
C ARG A 99 -15.09 65.05 -1.81
N ILE A 100 -14.62 64.01 -1.13
CA ILE A 100 -13.91 62.88 -1.75
C ILE A 100 -14.92 62.05 -2.56
N LYS A 101 -14.58 61.70 -3.80
CA LYS A 101 -15.45 60.89 -4.68
C LYS A 101 -14.93 59.48 -4.96
N VAL A 102 -13.62 59.29 -4.84
CA VAL A 102 -12.93 58.04 -5.13
C VAL A 102 -12.01 57.73 -3.96
N ILE A 103 -12.01 56.47 -3.54
CA ILE A 103 -11.05 55.95 -2.57
C ILE A 103 -9.77 55.62 -3.34
N GLU A 104 -8.68 56.33 -3.05
CA GLU A 104 -7.37 56.14 -3.69
C GLU A 104 -6.25 56.61 -2.75
N GLY A 105 -4.99 56.31 -3.06
CA GLY A 105 -3.84 56.85 -2.31
C GLY A 105 -3.66 56.29 -0.90
N LEU A 106 -4.28 55.13 -0.60
CA LEU A 106 -4.20 54.45 0.71
C LEU A 106 -3.35 53.17 0.68
N ASP A 107 -2.79 52.79 -0.47
CA ASP A 107 -2.17 51.46 -0.68
C ASP A 107 -0.98 51.16 0.25
N THR A 108 -0.30 52.20 0.73
CA THR A 108 0.87 52.08 1.61
C THR A 108 0.50 52.03 3.10
N LEU A 109 -0.76 52.31 3.46
CA LEU A 109 -1.23 52.42 4.84
C LEU A 109 -1.65 51.06 5.42
N VAL A 110 -0.80 50.05 5.26
CA VAL A 110 -1.09 48.65 5.61
C VAL A 110 -1.39 48.41 7.10
N LYS A 111 -0.99 49.36 7.97
CA LYS A 111 -1.25 49.31 9.42
C LYS A 111 -2.58 49.98 9.83
N LEU A 112 -3.29 50.60 8.90
CA LEU A 112 -4.51 51.37 9.21
C LEU A 112 -5.59 50.44 9.79
N GLN A 113 -6.15 50.83 10.94
CA GLN A 113 -7.17 50.07 11.66
C GLN A 113 -8.54 50.74 11.64
N ASP A 114 -8.58 52.06 11.54
CA ASP A 114 -9.82 52.84 11.53
C ASP A 114 -9.76 53.91 10.44
N LEU A 115 -10.70 53.83 9.51
CA LEU A 115 -10.86 54.74 8.40
C LEU A 115 -12.27 55.33 8.41
N SER A 116 -12.35 56.64 8.60
CA SER A 116 -13.61 57.39 8.57
C SER A 116 -13.71 58.25 7.32
N LEU A 117 -14.68 57.92 6.46
CA LEU A 117 -15.02 58.58 5.20
C LEU A 117 -16.49 59.04 5.19
N PHE A 118 -17.10 59.20 6.36
CA PHE A 118 -18.50 59.58 6.52
C PHE A 118 -18.79 60.95 5.88
N ASN A 119 -19.93 61.08 5.22
CA ASN A 119 -20.35 62.33 4.58
C ASN A 119 -19.34 62.87 3.56
N ASN A 120 -19.09 62.06 2.52
CA ASN A 120 -18.30 62.40 1.33
C ASN A 120 -19.18 62.19 0.07
N GLY A 121 -18.58 62.26 -1.12
CA GLY A 121 -19.24 62.04 -2.41
C GLY A 121 -18.92 60.70 -3.07
N ILE A 122 -18.54 59.68 -2.29
CA ILE A 122 -18.07 58.39 -2.81
C ILE A 122 -19.23 57.61 -3.43
N SER A 123 -19.06 57.12 -4.65
CA SER A 123 -20.10 56.37 -5.38
C SER A 123 -19.85 54.86 -5.44
N VAL A 124 -18.60 54.42 -5.33
CA VAL A 124 -18.18 53.01 -5.42
C VAL A 124 -17.18 52.71 -4.31
N ILE A 125 -17.30 51.52 -3.69
CA ILE A 125 -16.32 51.04 -2.70
C ILE A 125 -15.29 50.19 -3.43
N GLU A 126 -14.09 50.74 -3.62
CA GLU A 126 -12.96 50.10 -4.30
C GLU A 126 -11.63 50.51 -3.64
N ASN A 127 -10.52 49.88 -4.03
CA ASN A 127 -9.16 50.22 -3.59
C ASN A 127 -8.89 50.11 -2.08
N LEU A 128 -9.51 49.14 -1.40
CA LEU A 128 -9.28 48.85 0.03
C LEU A 128 -8.45 47.57 0.27
N ASN A 129 -8.06 46.85 -0.78
CA ASN A 129 -7.42 45.52 -0.70
C ASN A 129 -6.09 45.52 0.08
N ALA A 130 -5.37 46.65 0.08
CA ALA A 130 -4.09 46.78 0.78
C ALA A 130 -4.24 47.00 2.31
N LEU A 131 -5.43 47.39 2.78
CA LEU A 131 -5.70 47.74 4.18
C LEU A 131 -6.07 46.50 5.01
N GLN A 132 -5.15 45.53 5.07
CA GLN A 132 -5.39 44.21 5.69
C GLN A 132 -5.72 44.26 7.19
N ASN A 133 -5.32 45.33 7.88
CA ASN A 133 -5.54 45.51 9.31
C ASN A 133 -6.76 46.40 9.65
N LEU A 134 -7.58 46.75 8.65
CA LEU A 134 -8.72 47.65 8.84
C LEU A 134 -9.85 46.97 9.61
N ASN A 135 -10.11 47.45 10.82
CA ASN A 135 -11.14 46.93 11.72
C ASN A 135 -12.44 47.75 11.64
N ILE A 136 -12.32 49.05 11.38
CA ILE A 136 -13.44 49.99 11.39
C ILE A 136 -13.43 50.78 10.08
N LEU A 137 -14.52 50.72 9.33
CA LEU A 137 -14.76 51.52 8.12
C LEU A 137 -16.09 52.27 8.26
N SER A 138 -16.03 53.60 8.38
CA SER A 138 -17.21 54.45 8.41
C SER A 138 -17.41 55.13 7.06
N ILE A 139 -18.44 54.73 6.30
CA ILE A 139 -18.71 55.25 4.95
C ILE A 139 -20.16 55.77 4.77
N GLY A 140 -20.88 55.98 5.87
CA GLY A 140 -22.25 56.49 5.83
C GLY A 140 -22.38 57.86 5.15
N ASN A 141 -23.58 58.17 4.64
CA ASN A 141 -23.90 59.43 3.97
C ASN A 141 -22.99 59.75 2.76
N ASN A 142 -22.71 58.74 1.92
CA ASN A 142 -22.02 58.88 0.64
C ASN A 142 -23.01 58.67 -0.54
N ALA A 143 -22.56 58.91 -1.77
CA ALA A 143 -23.36 58.74 -3.00
C ALA A 143 -23.35 57.29 -3.53
N ILE A 144 -23.22 56.31 -2.63
CA ILE A 144 -23.19 54.89 -3.00
C ILE A 144 -24.61 54.52 -3.42
N ALA A 145 -24.81 54.36 -4.72
CA ALA A 145 -26.12 54.10 -5.30
C ALA A 145 -26.70 52.80 -4.71
N GLN A 146 -27.84 52.90 -4.03
CA GLN A 146 -28.58 51.76 -3.46
C GLN A 146 -29.13 50.77 -4.51
N LEU A 147 -28.78 50.92 -5.80
CA LEU A 147 -29.40 50.19 -6.91
C LEU A 147 -28.58 49.00 -7.45
N ASP A 148 -27.25 48.92 -7.25
CA ASP A 148 -26.45 47.79 -7.76
C ASP A 148 -26.41 46.56 -6.84
N ASN A 149 -26.81 46.71 -5.57
CA ASN A 149 -26.68 45.61 -4.62
C ASN A 149 -27.76 44.53 -4.78
N ARG A 150 -28.89 44.82 -5.45
CA ARG A 150 -29.99 43.85 -5.57
C ARG A 150 -29.82 42.95 -6.79
N GLU A 151 -29.49 43.49 -7.95
CA GLU A 151 -29.15 42.68 -9.13
C GLU A 151 -27.85 41.92 -8.92
N MET A 152 -26.82 42.55 -8.37
CA MET A 152 -25.55 41.88 -8.10
C MET A 152 -25.68 40.81 -6.99
N ALA A 153 -26.54 41.01 -5.99
CA ALA A 153 -26.87 39.96 -5.03
C ALA A 153 -27.68 38.82 -5.68
N ILE A 154 -28.68 39.13 -6.52
CA ILE A 154 -29.46 38.10 -7.23
C ILE A 154 -28.54 37.25 -8.10
N THR A 155 -27.65 37.87 -8.88
CA THR A 155 -26.67 37.15 -9.71
C THR A 155 -25.69 36.34 -8.86
N LYS A 156 -25.20 36.88 -7.74
CA LYS A 156 -24.34 36.13 -6.80
C LYS A 156 -25.07 34.94 -6.16
N TYR A 157 -26.34 35.11 -5.79
CA TYR A 157 -27.14 34.02 -5.23
C TYR A 157 -27.48 32.97 -6.28
N GLN A 158 -27.76 33.36 -7.52
CA GLN A 158 -27.98 32.44 -8.64
C GLN A 158 -26.71 31.61 -8.93
N TYR A 159 -25.56 32.26 -9.00
CA TYR A 159 -24.27 31.58 -9.18
C TYR A 159 -23.96 30.62 -8.02
N ALA A 160 -24.18 31.05 -6.78
CA ALA A 160 -23.98 30.19 -5.61
C ALA A 160 -24.94 28.99 -5.58
N ILE A 161 -26.18 29.15 -6.03
CA ILE A 161 -27.15 28.04 -6.15
C ILE A 161 -26.70 27.07 -7.24
N GLU A 162 -26.25 27.56 -8.39
CA GLU A 162 -25.72 26.72 -9.48
C GLU A 162 -24.47 25.95 -9.04
N GLU A 163 -23.56 26.61 -8.30
CA GLU A 163 -22.36 26.00 -7.74
C GLU A 163 -22.70 24.92 -6.70
N ILE A 164 -23.64 25.18 -5.79
CA ILE A 164 -24.13 24.17 -4.83
C ILE A 164 -24.76 22.98 -5.57
N GLN A 165 -25.61 23.22 -6.56
CA GLN A 165 -26.23 22.13 -7.35
C GLN A 165 -25.24 21.35 -8.21
N GLN A 166 -24.14 21.98 -8.62
CA GLN A 166 -23.07 21.31 -9.33
C GLN A 166 -22.24 20.45 -8.38
N ASN A 167 -21.94 20.96 -7.19
CA ASN A 167 -21.24 20.21 -6.14
C ASN A 167 -22.08 19.03 -5.65
N GLU A 168 -23.38 19.20 -5.41
CA GLU A 168 -24.29 18.10 -5.02
C GLU A 168 -24.32 17.00 -6.10
N ARG A 169 -24.36 17.37 -7.39
CA ARG A 169 -24.30 16.40 -8.50
C ARG A 169 -22.95 15.68 -8.57
N GLN A 170 -21.85 16.39 -8.33
CA GLN A 170 -20.52 15.79 -8.28
C GLN A 170 -20.37 14.85 -7.09
N GLU A 171 -20.90 15.21 -5.92
CA GLU A 171 -20.93 14.36 -4.73
C GLU A 171 -21.80 13.11 -4.94
N GLU A 172 -22.97 13.24 -5.58
CA GLU A 172 -23.82 12.10 -5.95
C GLU A 172 -23.10 11.17 -6.93
N GLN A 173 -22.47 11.71 -7.98
CA GLN A 173 -21.68 10.93 -8.94
C GLN A 173 -20.48 10.24 -8.27
N ALA A 174 -19.75 10.94 -7.40
CA ALA A 174 -18.64 10.36 -6.65
C ALA A 174 -19.11 9.25 -5.69
N MET A 175 -20.25 9.42 -5.01
CA MET A 175 -20.83 8.38 -4.17
C MET A 175 -21.31 7.16 -4.96
N GLU A 176 -21.88 7.37 -6.16
CA GLU A 176 -22.35 6.29 -7.02
C GLU A 176 -21.19 5.49 -7.63
N ALA A 177 -20.14 6.20 -8.04
CA ALA A 177 -18.92 5.59 -8.53
C ALA A 177 -18.20 4.82 -7.39
N GLN A 178 -18.02 5.42 -6.22
CA GLN A 178 -17.45 4.74 -5.05
C GLN A 178 -18.24 3.49 -4.65
N ARG A 179 -19.58 3.49 -4.79
CA ARG A 179 -20.41 2.28 -4.60
C ARG A 179 -20.17 1.22 -5.67
N SER A 180 -19.95 1.62 -6.93
CA SER A 180 -19.60 0.73 -8.04
C SER A 180 -18.25 0.05 -7.78
N ASN A 181 -17.23 0.83 -7.41
CA ASN A 181 -15.92 0.31 -7.03
C ASN A 181 -15.96 -0.65 -5.84
N ASP A 182 -16.72 -0.30 -4.79
CA ASP A 182 -16.90 -1.19 -3.64
C ASP A 182 -17.59 -2.51 -4.03
N GLN A 183 -18.48 -2.48 -5.03
CA GLN A 183 -19.09 -3.70 -5.56
C GLN A 183 -18.12 -4.53 -6.39
N GLU A 184 -17.31 -3.91 -7.25
CA GLU A 184 -16.28 -4.59 -8.03
C GLU A 184 -15.19 -5.21 -7.14
N LEU A 185 -14.74 -4.50 -6.11
CA LEU A 185 -13.78 -5.01 -5.14
C LEU A 185 -14.35 -6.20 -4.36
N LYS A 186 -15.62 -6.14 -3.94
CA LYS A 186 -16.31 -7.28 -3.31
C LYS A 186 -16.43 -8.47 -4.26
N LEU A 187 -16.74 -8.24 -5.53
CA LEU A 187 -16.82 -9.28 -6.54
C LEU A 187 -15.46 -9.93 -6.78
N HIS A 188 -14.39 -9.13 -6.88
CA HIS A 188 -13.03 -9.60 -7.02
C HIS A 188 -12.60 -10.45 -5.82
N LYS A 189 -12.84 -9.96 -4.60
CA LYS A 189 -12.57 -10.72 -3.36
C LYS A 189 -13.30 -12.06 -3.34
N LYS A 190 -14.59 -12.07 -3.72
CA LYS A 190 -15.38 -13.31 -3.78
C LYS A 190 -14.85 -14.29 -4.83
N LYS A 191 -14.39 -13.80 -5.99
CA LYS A 191 -13.72 -14.62 -7.01
C LYS A 191 -12.43 -15.21 -6.45
N MET A 192 -11.61 -14.42 -5.77
CA MET A 192 -10.36 -14.86 -5.15
C MET A 192 -10.61 -15.93 -4.07
N GLU A 193 -11.60 -15.74 -3.20
CA GLU A 193 -12.02 -16.76 -2.24
C GLU A 193 -12.47 -18.06 -2.94
N GLY A 194 -13.19 -17.95 -4.05
CA GLY A 194 -13.55 -19.08 -4.90
C GLY A 194 -12.33 -19.82 -5.46
N PHE A 195 -11.33 -19.09 -5.96
CA PHE A 195 -10.08 -19.68 -6.45
C PHE A 195 -9.27 -20.35 -5.33
N CYS A 196 -9.12 -19.71 -4.18
CA CYS A 196 -8.45 -20.32 -3.03
C CYS A 196 -9.14 -21.63 -2.59
N THR A 197 -10.48 -21.65 -2.63
CA THR A 197 -11.25 -22.85 -2.34
C THR A 197 -10.99 -23.95 -3.38
N GLN A 198 -10.99 -23.62 -4.67
CA GLN A 198 -10.68 -24.59 -5.74
C GLN A 198 -9.27 -25.16 -5.62
N ILE A 199 -8.26 -24.33 -5.33
CA ILE A 199 -6.88 -24.79 -5.11
C ILE A 199 -6.81 -25.70 -3.88
N PHE A 200 -7.50 -25.34 -2.79
CA PHE A 200 -7.55 -26.16 -1.59
C PHE A 200 -8.22 -27.52 -1.86
N ASP A 201 -9.35 -27.53 -2.56
CA ASP A 201 -10.08 -28.75 -2.91
C ASP A 201 -9.27 -29.63 -3.88
N ALA A 202 -8.58 -29.03 -4.86
CA ALA A 202 -7.67 -29.74 -5.74
C ALA A 202 -6.50 -30.36 -4.95
N GLY A 203 -5.93 -29.62 -4.01
CA GLY A 203 -4.89 -30.11 -3.11
C GLY A 203 -5.39 -31.25 -2.21
N LEU A 204 -6.62 -31.16 -1.69
CA LEU A 204 -7.25 -32.20 -0.88
C LEU A 204 -7.54 -33.47 -1.71
N SER A 205 -8.00 -33.30 -2.95
CA SER A 205 -8.22 -34.38 -3.91
C SER A 205 -6.91 -35.11 -4.23
N GLN A 206 -5.85 -34.35 -4.56
CA GLN A 206 -4.52 -34.91 -4.80
C GLN A 206 -3.94 -35.59 -3.56
N HIS A 207 -4.13 -35.03 -2.36
CA HIS A 207 -3.71 -35.67 -1.13
C HIS A 207 -4.43 -37.01 -0.90
N THR A 208 -5.73 -37.07 -1.18
CA THR A 208 -6.54 -38.28 -1.09
C THR A 208 -6.05 -39.33 -2.09
N GLN A 209 -5.81 -38.93 -3.34
CA GLN A 209 -5.25 -39.80 -4.37
C GLN A 209 -3.87 -40.33 -3.97
N ARG A 210 -2.96 -39.46 -3.51
CA ARG A 210 -1.61 -39.86 -3.05
C ARG A 210 -1.68 -40.84 -1.87
N THR A 211 -2.61 -40.63 -0.95
CA THR A 211 -2.84 -41.53 0.18
C THR A 211 -3.27 -42.91 -0.31
N ALA A 212 -4.21 -42.97 -1.25
CA ALA A 212 -4.65 -44.22 -1.86
C ALA A 212 -3.53 -44.92 -2.67
N GLU A 213 -2.69 -44.17 -3.37
CA GLU A 213 -1.51 -44.71 -4.08
C GLU A 213 -0.51 -45.34 -3.11
N VAL A 214 -0.25 -44.68 -1.98
CA VAL A 214 0.64 -45.20 -0.92
C VAL A 214 0.04 -46.45 -0.27
N GLU A 215 -1.26 -46.46 0.04
CA GLU A 215 -1.94 -47.65 0.56
C GLU A 215 -1.87 -48.82 -0.42
N CYS A 216 -2.16 -48.56 -1.70
CA CYS A 216 -2.07 -49.55 -2.78
C CYS A 216 -0.64 -50.11 -2.92
N PHE A 217 0.39 -49.24 -2.82
CA PHE A 217 1.78 -49.67 -2.81
C PHE A 217 2.08 -50.64 -1.67
N PHE A 218 1.66 -50.30 -0.43
CA PHE A 218 1.88 -51.17 0.72
C PHE A 218 1.09 -52.48 0.64
N ASP A 219 -0.11 -52.48 0.06
CA ASP A 219 -0.86 -53.70 -0.21
C ASP A 219 -0.15 -54.60 -1.23
N CYS A 220 0.34 -54.03 -2.33
CA CYS A 220 1.14 -54.75 -3.30
C CYS A 220 2.42 -55.32 -2.67
N TYR A 221 3.13 -54.53 -1.87
CA TYR A 221 4.34 -54.96 -1.18
C TYR A 221 4.05 -56.11 -0.20
N ARG A 222 3.02 -55.98 0.65
CA ARG A 222 2.60 -57.07 1.56
C ARG A 222 2.26 -58.34 0.80
N LYS A 223 1.56 -58.24 -0.32
CA LYS A 223 1.21 -59.38 -1.16
C LYS A 223 2.45 -60.03 -1.78
N ALA A 224 3.38 -59.25 -2.30
CA ALA A 224 4.63 -59.76 -2.85
C ALA A 224 5.48 -60.49 -1.79
N VAL A 225 5.56 -59.94 -0.58
CA VAL A 225 6.23 -60.60 0.55
C VAL A 225 5.52 -61.91 0.93
N ALA A 226 4.19 -61.92 1.00
CA ALA A 226 3.42 -63.12 1.30
C ALA A 226 3.57 -64.22 0.24
N ASP A 227 3.49 -63.85 -1.04
CA ASP A 227 3.68 -64.77 -2.17
C ASP A 227 5.10 -65.36 -2.17
N ASN A 228 6.12 -64.55 -1.88
CA ASN A 228 7.50 -65.03 -1.76
C ASN A 228 7.67 -65.97 -0.55
N GLN A 229 7.12 -65.60 0.61
CA GLN A 229 7.14 -66.47 1.79
C GLN A 229 6.46 -67.82 1.53
N GLN A 230 5.34 -67.82 0.80
CA GLN A 230 4.62 -69.03 0.41
C GLN A 230 5.45 -69.88 -0.57
N ARG A 231 6.04 -69.27 -1.61
CA ARG A 231 6.95 -69.97 -2.55
C ARG A 231 8.14 -70.58 -1.81
N ALA A 232 8.78 -69.82 -0.93
CA ALA A 232 9.89 -70.31 -0.10
C ALA A 232 9.45 -71.48 0.80
N ALA A 233 8.29 -71.37 1.46
CA ALA A 233 7.75 -72.44 2.30
C ALA A 233 7.43 -73.71 1.50
N GLN A 234 6.90 -73.56 0.28
CA GLN A 234 6.65 -74.69 -0.62
C GLN A 234 7.95 -75.38 -1.01
N ILE A 235 8.96 -74.62 -1.45
CA ILE A 235 10.29 -75.15 -1.82
C ILE A 235 10.91 -75.92 -0.64
N VAL A 236 10.85 -75.38 0.58
CA VAL A 236 11.37 -76.04 1.78
C VAL A 236 10.57 -77.31 2.10
N THR A 237 9.26 -77.30 1.93
CA THR A 237 8.40 -78.46 2.17
C THR A 237 8.68 -79.58 1.17
N ASP A 238 8.82 -79.25 -0.11
CA ASP A 238 9.14 -80.19 -1.17
C ASP A 238 10.53 -80.79 -0.95
N PHE A 239 11.51 -79.96 -0.56
CA PHE A 239 12.85 -80.40 -0.17
C PHE A 239 12.82 -81.34 1.05
N GLU A 240 12.09 -81.00 2.12
CA GLU A 240 11.97 -81.87 3.31
C GLU A 240 11.30 -83.21 3.00
N SER A 241 10.35 -83.22 2.07
CA SER A 241 9.68 -84.44 1.59
C SER A 241 10.68 -85.34 0.87
N SER A 242 11.43 -84.77 -0.08
CA SER A 242 12.49 -85.46 -0.83
C SER A 242 13.61 -85.95 0.09
N ARG A 243 14.06 -85.11 1.02
CA ARG A 243 15.08 -85.44 2.02
C ARG A 243 14.66 -86.63 2.89
N ARG A 244 13.42 -86.65 3.39
CA ARG A 244 12.93 -87.80 4.19
C ARG A 244 12.95 -89.09 3.40
N GLN A 245 12.58 -89.06 2.12
CA GLN A 245 12.60 -90.23 1.26
C GLN A 245 14.04 -90.73 1.04
N LYS A 246 14.98 -89.82 0.71
CA LYS A 246 16.40 -90.14 0.54
C LYS A 246 17.06 -90.65 1.83
N VAL A 247 16.73 -90.09 2.99
CA VAL A 247 17.25 -90.57 4.30
C VAL A 247 16.76 -91.99 4.61
N VAL A 248 15.54 -92.35 4.22
CA VAL A 248 15.04 -93.74 4.36
C VAL A 248 15.76 -94.68 3.40
N GLU A 249 16.06 -94.23 2.18
CA GLU A 249 16.84 -95.00 1.21
C GLU A 249 18.29 -95.22 1.68
N ILE A 250 18.96 -94.18 2.17
CA ILE A 250 20.33 -94.22 2.72
C ILE A 250 20.46 -95.24 3.86
N LYS A 251 19.48 -95.31 4.78
CA LYS A 251 19.47 -96.28 5.90
C LYS A 251 19.41 -97.75 5.47
N ASN A 252 19.07 -98.04 4.22
CA ASN A 252 18.96 -99.41 3.69
C ASN A 252 20.15 -99.80 2.81
N ILE A 253 21.17 -98.94 2.68
CA ILE A 253 22.34 -99.15 1.83
C ILE A 253 23.49 -99.68 2.68
N THR A 254 24.13 -100.76 2.20
CA THR A 254 25.27 -101.42 2.87
C THR A 254 26.59 -101.26 2.11
N ASP A 255 26.59 -100.53 0.99
CA ASP A 255 27.76 -100.26 0.15
C ASP A 255 28.27 -98.83 0.38
N ASP A 256 29.49 -98.70 0.91
CA ASP A 256 30.09 -97.41 1.31
C ASP A 256 30.25 -96.44 0.14
N GLY A 257 30.47 -96.93 -1.09
CA GLY A 257 30.63 -96.09 -2.27
C GLY A 257 29.32 -95.46 -2.74
N LEU A 258 28.24 -96.25 -2.74
CA LEU A 258 26.87 -95.77 -2.99
C LEU A 258 26.36 -94.84 -1.88
N LEU A 259 26.77 -95.08 -0.63
CA LEU A 259 26.44 -94.22 0.50
C LEU A 259 27.06 -92.82 0.34
N GLU A 260 28.34 -92.75 -0.03
CA GLU A 260 29.06 -91.49 -0.23
C GLU A 260 28.49 -90.67 -1.40
N ASP A 261 28.07 -91.34 -2.49
CA ASP A 261 27.45 -90.71 -3.66
C ASP A 261 26.07 -90.09 -3.33
N HIS A 262 25.25 -90.78 -2.53
CA HIS A 262 23.96 -90.24 -2.06
C HIS A 262 24.10 -89.09 -1.06
N ILE A 263 25.12 -89.13 -0.18
CA ILE A 263 25.43 -88.02 0.73
C ILE A 263 25.93 -86.80 -0.07
N SER A 264 26.75 -87.01 -1.10
CA SER A 264 27.19 -85.94 -2.02
C SER A 264 26.01 -85.29 -2.74
N THR A 265 25.09 -86.11 -3.28
CA THR A 265 23.87 -85.64 -3.93
C THR A 265 22.99 -84.81 -2.97
N CYS A 266 22.84 -85.23 -1.72
CA CYS A 266 22.09 -84.45 -0.72
C CYS A 266 22.77 -83.11 -0.37
N ARG A 267 24.11 -83.06 -0.41
CA ARG A 267 24.89 -81.83 -0.24
C ARG A 267 24.66 -80.86 -1.41
N GLU A 268 24.60 -81.37 -2.63
CA GLU A 268 24.29 -80.60 -3.83
C GLU A 268 22.88 -80.04 -3.79
N ASP A 269 21.88 -80.85 -3.44
CA ASP A 269 20.49 -80.39 -3.30
C ASP A 269 20.35 -79.30 -2.23
N LEU A 270 21.09 -79.40 -1.11
CA LEU A 270 21.13 -78.37 -0.06
C LEU A 270 21.73 -77.06 -0.54
N ASN A 271 22.78 -77.12 -1.36
CA ASN A 271 23.39 -75.93 -1.95
C ASN A 271 22.44 -75.29 -2.97
N GLN A 272 21.77 -76.11 -3.79
CA GLN A 272 20.82 -75.63 -4.79
C GLN A 272 19.58 -75.00 -4.16
N LEU A 273 19.09 -75.55 -3.03
CA LEU A 273 18.05 -74.93 -2.20
C LEU A 273 18.50 -73.56 -1.68
N SER A 274 19.74 -73.45 -1.20
CA SER A 274 20.30 -72.19 -0.70
C SER A 274 20.35 -71.13 -1.79
N GLU A 275 20.84 -71.46 -2.98
CA GLU A 275 20.92 -70.54 -4.12
C GLU A 275 19.52 -70.06 -4.55
N THR A 276 18.55 -70.97 -4.58
CA THR A 276 17.17 -70.66 -5.00
C THR A 276 16.44 -69.78 -3.98
N LEU A 277 16.66 -70.00 -2.68
CA LEU A 277 16.07 -69.15 -1.64
C LEU A 277 16.74 -67.76 -1.60
N MET A 278 18.04 -67.68 -1.85
CA MET A 278 18.75 -66.39 -1.90
C MET A 278 18.35 -65.55 -3.14
N SER A 279 18.11 -66.18 -4.29
CA SER A 279 17.69 -65.47 -5.50
C SER A 279 16.27 -64.89 -5.37
N LEU A 280 15.34 -65.62 -4.75
CA LEU A 280 14.00 -65.12 -4.42
C LEU A 280 14.04 -63.90 -3.51
N GLU A 281 14.99 -63.83 -2.57
CA GLU A 281 15.14 -62.69 -1.67
C GLU A 281 15.78 -61.46 -2.36
N LEU A 282 16.62 -61.66 -3.39
CA LEU A 282 17.19 -60.60 -4.21
C LEU A 282 16.15 -59.98 -5.17
N GLU A 283 15.25 -60.78 -5.72
CA GLU A 283 14.22 -60.36 -6.68
C GLU A 283 13.24 -59.32 -6.10
N ILE A 284 12.93 -59.39 -4.80
CA ILE A 284 12.07 -58.41 -4.11
C ILE A 284 12.75 -57.03 -4.04
N VAL A 285 14.06 -56.99 -3.81
CA VAL A 285 14.82 -55.74 -3.63
C VAL A 285 14.89 -54.98 -4.95
N GLU A 286 15.10 -55.68 -6.06
CA GLU A 286 15.24 -55.09 -7.39
C GLU A 286 13.91 -54.53 -7.93
N GLN A 287 12.77 -55.15 -7.60
CA GLN A 287 11.44 -54.69 -8.03
C GLN A 287 10.95 -53.43 -7.30
N LEU A 288 11.53 -53.10 -6.13
CA LEU A 288 11.17 -51.90 -5.36
C LEU A 288 11.78 -50.61 -5.91
N GLU A 289 12.88 -50.68 -6.68
CA GLU A 289 13.59 -49.50 -7.20
C GLU A 289 12.94 -48.88 -8.45
N VAL A 290 12.09 -49.62 -9.18
CA VAL A 290 11.63 -49.24 -10.54
C VAL A 290 10.37 -48.36 -10.58
N ARG A 291 9.56 -48.27 -9.51
CA ARG A 291 8.25 -47.57 -9.54
C ARG A 291 8.29 -46.04 -9.29
N MET A 292 9.46 -45.40 -9.36
CA MET A 292 9.65 -43.98 -9.02
C MET A 292 9.76 -43.08 -10.26
N ASN A 293 8.66 -42.51 -10.74
CA ASN A 293 8.64 -41.16 -11.34
C ASN A 293 7.19 -40.82 -11.73
N ASP A 294 6.65 -39.75 -11.14
CA ASP A 294 5.76 -38.76 -11.79
C ASP A 294 5.19 -37.78 -10.74
N ALA A 295 5.33 -36.47 -11.01
CA ALA A 295 4.51 -35.38 -10.45
C ALA A 295 4.69 -34.07 -11.25
N ILE A 296 3.59 -33.31 -11.36
CA ILE A 296 3.22 -32.31 -12.37
C ILE A 296 3.46 -30.86 -11.90
N GLN A 297 3.73 -29.96 -12.86
CA GLN A 297 3.97 -28.51 -12.77
C GLN A 297 2.69 -27.67 -12.57
N SER A 298 2.80 -26.54 -11.85
CA SER A 298 1.70 -25.62 -11.52
C SER A 298 1.81 -24.22 -12.17
N GLY A 299 2.55 -24.07 -13.27
CA GLY A 299 2.85 -22.75 -13.85
C GLY A 299 1.72 -22.06 -14.62
N ASP A 300 0.75 -22.81 -15.15
CA ASP A 300 -0.14 -22.28 -16.21
C ASP A 300 -1.17 -21.23 -15.72
N LEU A 301 -1.55 -21.26 -14.44
CA LEU A 301 -2.64 -20.42 -13.91
C LEU A 301 -2.21 -18.98 -13.58
N GLU A 302 -0.96 -18.77 -13.17
CA GLU A 302 -0.46 -17.42 -12.87
C GLU A 302 -0.21 -16.63 -14.17
N ASN A 303 0.15 -17.32 -15.25
CA ASN A 303 0.30 -16.71 -16.57
C ASN A 303 -1.03 -16.14 -17.09
N GLU A 304 -2.14 -16.86 -16.89
CA GLU A 304 -3.48 -16.38 -17.27
C GLU A 304 -3.92 -15.16 -16.44
N HIS A 305 -3.50 -15.08 -15.17
CA HIS A 305 -3.79 -13.93 -14.31
C HIS A 305 -3.05 -12.66 -14.77
N HIS A 306 -1.78 -12.79 -15.14
CA HIS A 306 -0.96 -11.68 -15.64
C HIS A 306 -1.54 -11.08 -16.92
N GLU A 307 -1.95 -11.91 -17.88
CA GLU A 307 -2.53 -11.44 -19.15
C GLU A 307 -3.79 -10.59 -18.91
N LYS A 308 -4.70 -11.05 -18.04
CA LYS A 308 -5.94 -10.32 -17.72
C LYS A 308 -5.67 -9.02 -16.97
N GLN A 309 -4.72 -8.99 -16.05
CA GLN A 309 -4.34 -7.76 -15.35
C GLN A 309 -3.72 -6.73 -16.29
N LEU A 310 -2.88 -7.17 -17.22
CA LEU A 310 -2.27 -6.30 -18.21
C LEU A 310 -3.32 -5.68 -19.16
N GLU A 311 -4.30 -6.47 -19.60
CA GLU A 311 -5.41 -5.99 -20.43
C GLU A 311 -6.21 -4.88 -19.73
N ILE A 312 -6.57 -5.09 -18.46
CA ILE A 312 -7.32 -4.10 -17.66
C ILE A 312 -6.49 -2.83 -17.45
N ALA A 313 -5.19 -2.97 -17.15
CA ALA A 313 -4.31 -1.84 -16.92
C ALA A 313 -4.13 -0.98 -18.19
N LEU A 314 -3.96 -1.60 -19.36
CA LEU A 314 -3.87 -0.88 -20.63
C LEU A 314 -5.20 -0.19 -21.00
N ALA A 315 -6.34 -0.84 -20.77
CA ALA A 315 -7.65 -0.21 -20.98
C ALA A 315 -7.88 0.99 -20.05
N THR A 316 -7.38 0.92 -18.82
CA THR A 316 -7.46 2.03 -17.85
C THR A 316 -6.56 3.20 -18.25
N LEU A 317 -5.35 2.92 -18.74
CA LEU A 317 -4.44 3.94 -19.28
C LEU A 317 -5.07 4.73 -20.44
N GLU A 318 -5.78 4.05 -21.35
CA GLU A 318 -6.48 4.72 -22.45
C GLU A 318 -7.59 5.66 -21.96
N LYS A 319 -8.31 5.27 -20.91
CA LYS A 319 -9.34 6.12 -20.28
C LYS A 319 -8.72 7.35 -19.59
N VAL A 320 -7.60 7.16 -18.89
CA VAL A 320 -6.82 8.26 -18.26
C VAL A 320 -6.38 9.26 -19.33
N ALA A 321 -5.81 8.79 -20.43
CA ALA A 321 -5.30 9.66 -21.51
C ALA A 321 -6.41 10.47 -22.21
N LYS A 322 -7.64 9.95 -22.24
CA LYS A 322 -8.82 10.64 -22.80
C LYS A 322 -9.53 11.53 -21.78
N ASN A 323 -9.07 11.57 -20.53
CA ASN A 323 -9.73 12.24 -19.41
C ASN A 323 -11.17 11.72 -19.20
N GLU A 324 -11.41 10.45 -19.52
CA GLU A 324 -12.70 9.75 -19.42
C GLU A 324 -12.75 8.86 -18.16
N LEU A 325 -11.91 9.13 -17.16
CA LEU A 325 -11.99 8.45 -15.88
C LEU A 325 -13.30 8.82 -15.19
N GLU A 326 -14.12 7.81 -14.90
CA GLU A 326 -15.40 7.96 -14.21
C GLU A 326 -15.22 8.29 -12.71
N GLU A 327 -13.99 8.19 -12.18
CA GLU A 327 -13.64 8.38 -10.76
C GLU A 327 -12.30 9.09 -10.55
N GLU A 328 -12.21 9.88 -9.47
CA GLU A 328 -10.94 10.40 -8.96
C GLU A 328 -10.11 9.28 -8.34
N MET A 329 -9.05 8.89 -9.04
CA MET A 329 -8.06 7.93 -8.56
C MET A 329 -7.03 8.62 -7.65
N PRO A 330 -6.50 7.94 -6.61
CA PRO A 330 -5.43 8.49 -5.78
C PRO A 330 -4.20 8.88 -6.61
N ASP A 331 -3.55 9.99 -6.25
CA ASP A 331 -2.37 10.53 -6.97
C ASP A 331 -1.27 9.48 -7.18
N ASP A 332 -1.02 8.64 -6.17
CA ASP A 332 -0.02 7.57 -6.23
C ASP A 332 -0.33 6.53 -7.32
N VAL A 333 -1.61 6.28 -7.59
CA VAL A 333 -2.06 5.35 -8.64
C VAL A 333 -2.03 6.04 -10.00
N LEU A 334 -2.41 7.32 -10.08
CA LEU A 334 -2.30 8.11 -11.31
C LEU A 334 -0.84 8.23 -11.79
N MET A 335 0.13 8.28 -10.87
CA MET A 335 1.56 8.24 -11.21
C MET A 335 1.99 6.96 -11.94
N LEU A 336 1.23 5.86 -11.81
CA LEU A 336 1.50 4.64 -12.57
C LEU A 336 1.02 4.75 -14.02
N PHE A 337 -0.02 5.55 -14.29
CA PHE A 337 -0.67 5.72 -15.60
C PHE A 337 -0.13 6.91 -16.42
N VAL A 338 1.12 7.30 -16.18
CA VAL A 338 1.77 8.39 -16.94
C VAL A 338 2.03 7.97 -18.40
N ASP A 339 2.43 6.72 -18.61
CA ASP A 339 2.69 6.16 -19.92
C ASP A 339 2.57 4.62 -19.90
N LYS A 340 2.53 4.03 -21.10
CA LYS A 340 2.35 2.59 -21.29
C LYS A 340 3.47 1.76 -20.66
N ASP A 341 4.70 2.22 -20.75
CA ASP A 341 5.85 1.47 -20.28
C ASP A 341 5.86 1.44 -18.74
N THR A 342 5.52 2.56 -18.09
CA THR A 342 5.41 2.65 -16.62
C THR A 342 4.35 1.69 -16.07
N VAL A 343 3.13 1.66 -16.63
CA VAL A 343 2.07 0.72 -16.21
C VAL A 343 2.48 -0.73 -16.45
N THR A 344 2.99 -1.03 -17.64
CA THR A 344 3.36 -2.40 -18.03
C THR A 344 4.47 -2.93 -17.12
N ASN A 345 5.50 -2.12 -16.85
CA ASN A 345 6.59 -2.48 -15.96
C ASN A 345 6.11 -2.74 -14.52
N ALA A 346 5.16 -1.95 -14.02
CA ALA A 346 4.59 -2.15 -12.69
C ALA A 346 3.80 -3.47 -12.59
N VAL A 347 2.99 -3.80 -13.60
CA VAL A 347 2.22 -5.05 -13.67
C VAL A 347 3.15 -6.26 -13.82
N SER A 348 4.16 -6.17 -14.68
CA SER A 348 5.16 -7.23 -14.85
C SER A 348 5.99 -7.47 -13.59
N ALA A 349 6.43 -6.40 -12.90
CA ALA A 349 7.14 -6.54 -11.62
C ALA A 349 6.27 -7.21 -10.54
N SER A 350 4.97 -6.93 -10.53
CA SER A 350 4.01 -7.61 -9.63
C SER A 350 3.91 -9.11 -9.96
N HIS A 351 3.79 -9.45 -11.25
CA HIS A 351 3.74 -10.83 -11.71
C HIS A 351 5.02 -11.60 -11.39
N ASP A 352 6.20 -11.03 -11.65
CA ASP A 352 7.48 -11.64 -11.30
C ASP A 352 7.58 -11.90 -9.79
N SER A 353 7.09 -10.98 -8.95
CA SER A 353 7.06 -11.17 -7.50
C SER A 353 6.09 -12.29 -7.07
N HIS A 354 5.00 -12.50 -7.80
CA HIS A 354 4.03 -13.55 -7.51
C HIS A 354 4.56 -14.92 -7.96
N LEU A 355 5.09 -15.02 -9.18
CA LEU A 355 5.77 -16.22 -9.68
C LEU A 355 6.89 -16.65 -8.73
N LEU A 356 7.73 -15.73 -8.28
CA LEU A 356 8.80 -16.05 -7.33
C LEU A 356 8.25 -16.66 -6.02
N LYS A 357 7.09 -16.19 -5.52
CA LYS A 357 6.45 -16.77 -4.33
C LYS A 357 5.89 -18.18 -4.62
N ILE A 358 5.31 -18.38 -5.79
CA ILE A 358 4.78 -19.67 -6.24
C ILE A 358 5.93 -20.66 -6.41
N ASP A 359 7.00 -20.30 -7.12
CA ASP A 359 8.19 -21.13 -7.35
C ASP A 359 8.85 -21.53 -6.03
N ASN A 360 9.05 -20.58 -5.11
CA ASN A 360 9.60 -20.89 -3.78
C ASN A 360 8.71 -21.88 -3.02
N ARG A 361 7.39 -21.75 -3.16
CA ARG A 361 6.44 -22.66 -2.50
C ARG A 361 6.44 -24.04 -3.16
N GLU A 362 6.51 -24.10 -4.47
CA GLU A 362 6.65 -25.33 -5.25
C GLU A 362 7.96 -26.05 -4.88
N ASP A 363 9.08 -25.33 -4.84
CA ASP A 363 10.38 -25.85 -4.42
C ASP A 363 10.33 -26.41 -3.00
N GLU A 364 9.67 -25.71 -2.07
CA GLU A 364 9.52 -26.18 -0.70
C GLU A 364 8.68 -27.47 -0.64
N LEU A 365 7.57 -27.53 -1.38
CA LEU A 365 6.71 -28.71 -1.46
C LEU A 365 7.44 -29.90 -2.10
N LEU A 366 8.11 -29.69 -3.24
CA LEU A 366 8.91 -30.70 -3.92
C LEU A 366 10.04 -31.21 -3.02
N THR A 367 10.72 -30.30 -2.31
CA THR A 367 11.78 -30.65 -1.36
C THR A 367 11.24 -31.52 -0.22
N ARG A 368 10.09 -31.15 0.36
CA ARG A 368 9.43 -31.92 1.42
C ARG A 368 9.01 -33.30 0.93
N ILE A 369 8.43 -33.40 -0.27
CA ILE A 369 8.04 -34.68 -0.89
C ILE A 369 9.26 -35.56 -1.16
N LYS A 370 10.33 -35.02 -1.76
CA LYS A 370 11.59 -35.76 -2.01
C LYS A 370 12.23 -36.24 -0.71
N SER A 371 12.27 -35.40 0.31
CA SER A 371 12.80 -35.77 1.63
C SER A 371 11.97 -36.88 2.29
N TRP A 372 10.64 -36.75 2.25
CA TRP A 372 9.74 -37.76 2.78
C TRP A 372 9.89 -39.10 2.04
N SER A 373 9.88 -39.08 0.70
CA SER A 373 10.10 -40.26 -0.14
C SER A 373 11.43 -40.95 0.16
N THR A 374 12.51 -40.16 0.26
CA THR A 374 13.84 -40.67 0.61
C THR A 374 13.87 -41.29 2.01
N GLY A 375 13.21 -40.67 2.99
CA GLY A 375 13.11 -41.18 4.36
C GLY A 375 12.30 -42.47 4.44
N LEU A 376 11.17 -42.53 3.72
CA LEU A 376 10.32 -43.72 3.63
C LEU A 376 11.09 -44.89 3.00
N LEU A 377 11.78 -44.66 1.88
CA LEU A 377 12.60 -45.68 1.21
C LEU A 377 13.72 -46.20 2.10
N LYS A 378 14.43 -45.32 2.81
CA LYS A 378 15.44 -45.74 3.79
C LYS A 378 14.85 -46.63 4.87
N THR A 379 13.64 -46.32 5.33
CA THR A 379 12.95 -47.11 6.36
C THR A 379 12.59 -48.49 5.81
N ILE A 380 11.92 -48.55 4.65
CA ILE A 380 11.55 -49.80 3.99
C ILE A 380 12.79 -50.67 3.71
N ASN A 381 13.84 -50.08 3.14
CA ASN A 381 15.07 -50.81 2.82
C ASN A 381 15.76 -51.35 4.09
N ASN A 382 15.78 -50.58 5.17
CA ASN A 382 16.33 -51.06 6.44
C ASN A 382 15.50 -52.22 7.02
N GLU A 383 14.17 -52.12 6.98
CA GLU A 383 13.27 -53.18 7.43
C GLU A 383 13.46 -54.46 6.60
N GLU A 384 13.55 -54.33 5.27
CA GLU A 384 13.83 -55.43 4.36
C GLU A 384 15.21 -56.04 4.58
N LEU A 385 16.25 -55.23 4.76
CA LEU A 385 17.60 -55.73 5.08
C LEU A 385 17.62 -56.51 6.40
N ILE A 386 16.90 -56.05 7.42
CA ILE A 386 16.79 -56.75 8.71
C ILE A 386 16.03 -58.07 8.52
N ARG A 387 14.89 -58.04 7.82
CA ARG A 387 14.09 -59.24 7.51
C ARG A 387 14.93 -60.27 6.76
N ASN A 388 15.59 -59.85 5.68
CA ASN A 388 16.44 -60.68 4.84
C ASN A 388 17.58 -61.30 5.65
N ARG A 389 18.32 -60.49 6.44
CA ARG A 389 19.40 -61.01 7.31
C ARG A 389 18.89 -62.05 8.31
N LYS A 390 17.72 -61.82 8.91
CA LYS A 390 17.11 -62.79 9.82
C LYS A 390 16.75 -64.09 9.10
N ARG A 391 16.15 -63.98 7.90
CA ARG A 391 15.81 -65.12 7.04
C ARG A 391 17.05 -65.92 6.64
N ILE A 392 18.14 -65.25 6.23
CA ILE A 392 19.42 -65.89 5.90
C ILE A 392 20.00 -66.63 7.13
N LEU A 393 19.92 -66.04 8.33
CA LEU A 393 20.38 -66.70 9.55
C LEU A 393 19.54 -67.95 9.88
N GLU A 394 18.23 -67.89 9.70
CA GLU A 394 17.32 -69.03 9.85
C GLU A 394 17.66 -70.14 8.85
N ILE A 395 17.82 -69.81 7.56
CA ILE A 395 18.23 -70.75 6.51
C ILE A 395 19.59 -71.36 6.86
N ARG A 396 20.58 -70.56 7.23
CA ARG A 396 21.93 -71.04 7.58
C ARG A 396 21.90 -71.98 8.80
N SER A 397 21.10 -71.65 9.81
CA SER A 397 20.95 -72.49 11.01
C SER A 397 20.29 -73.82 10.66
N TYR A 398 19.26 -73.79 9.82
CA TYR A 398 18.58 -74.98 9.32
C TYR A 398 19.50 -75.86 8.46
N LEU A 399 20.30 -75.25 7.56
CA LEU A 399 21.30 -75.96 6.76
C LEU A 399 22.40 -76.58 7.63
N SER A 400 22.87 -75.86 8.66
CA SER A 400 23.86 -76.38 9.61
C SER A 400 23.31 -77.56 10.40
N PHE A 401 22.06 -77.49 10.83
CA PHE A 401 21.38 -78.61 11.49
C PHE A 401 21.27 -79.83 10.55
N GLY A 402 20.87 -79.61 9.30
CA GLY A 402 20.80 -80.66 8.28
C GLY A 402 22.16 -81.30 7.99
N LYS A 403 23.23 -80.51 7.88
CA LYS A 403 24.62 -81.00 7.71
C LYS A 403 25.08 -81.82 8.92
N ASN A 404 24.86 -81.32 10.13
CA ASN A 404 25.23 -82.05 11.34
C ASN A 404 24.50 -83.39 11.44
N GLN A 405 23.21 -83.46 11.07
CA GLN A 405 22.50 -84.75 11.02
C GLN A 405 23.09 -85.73 9.99
N LEU A 406 23.56 -85.22 8.84
CA LEU A 406 24.22 -86.04 7.82
C LEU A 406 25.60 -86.55 8.31
N GLU A 407 26.36 -85.71 9.01
CA GLU A 407 27.64 -86.09 9.62
C GLU A 407 27.44 -87.11 10.75
N ASP A 408 26.44 -86.92 11.62
CA ASP A 408 26.11 -87.87 12.68
C ASP A 408 25.73 -89.26 12.12
N MET A 409 25.04 -89.31 10.97
CA MET A 409 24.74 -90.56 10.27
C MET A 409 26.00 -91.25 9.71
N GLN A 410 27.02 -90.49 9.26
CA GLN A 410 28.33 -91.04 8.85
C GLN A 410 29.14 -91.60 10.03
N PHE A 411 29.02 -91.02 11.22
CA PHE A 411 29.77 -91.47 12.40
C PHE A 411 29.12 -92.64 13.14
N SER A 412 27.80 -92.83 13.02
CA SER A 412 27.10 -93.96 13.65
C SER A 412 27.37 -95.34 13.03
N GLU A 413 27.97 -95.41 11.84
CA GLU A 413 28.28 -96.68 11.16
C GLU A 413 29.77 -97.10 11.27
N ASN A 414 30.64 -96.24 11.82
CA ASN A 414 32.06 -96.53 12.05
C ASN A 414 32.37 -97.10 13.46
N GLN A 415 31.35 -97.52 14.20
CA GLN A 415 31.42 -98.34 15.43
C GLN A 415 30.73 -99.67 15.20
#